data_AF-A0A254QHQ6-F1
#
_entry.id   AF-A0A254QHQ6-F1
#
_cell.length_a   1.000
_cell.length_b   1.000
_cell.length_c   1.000
_cell.angle_alpha   90.00
_cell.angle_beta   90.00
_cell.angle_gamma   90.00
#
_symmetry.space_group_name_H-M   'P 1'
#
loop_
_entity.id
_entity.type
_entity.pdbx_description
1 polymer ?
#
loop_
_entity_poly.entity_id
_entity_poly.type
_entity_poly.pdbx_seq_one_letter_code
_entity_poly.pdbx_strand_id
1 'polypeptide(L)'
;MYDYMNDEANSVVDGFETQELATEYARRRTRAAVEEQRGKQTDHAVIKSMWMMFGEDCITSGYIGGHEVDYFIDNPAPVDSHPELTDWMALDPKRKQIWNLD
;
A
#
# COMPACT_ATOMS: atom_id res chain seq x y z
N MET A 1 15.17 2.66 19.85
CA MET A 1 15.67 3.56 18.80
C MET A 1 15.48 2.80 17.51
N TYR A 2 14.42 3.09 16.76
CA TYR A 2 14.09 2.35 15.55
C TYR A 2 14.95 2.88 14.40
N ASP A 3 15.54 1.95 13.68
CA ASP A 3 16.51 2.18 12.62
C ASP A 3 15.79 2.65 11.35
N TYR A 4 15.32 3.90 11.34
CA TYR A 4 14.67 4.54 10.19
C TYR A 4 15.63 4.76 9.00
N MET A 5 16.87 4.26 9.09
CA MET A 5 17.96 4.44 8.13
C MET A 5 18.55 3.11 7.67
N ASN A 6 17.83 2.00 7.80
CA ASN A 6 18.19 0.81 7.04
C ASN A 6 17.73 1.02 5.59
N ASP A 7 18.65 1.41 4.71
CA ASP A 7 18.40 1.53 3.27
C ASP A 7 17.87 0.23 2.64
N GLU A 8 17.98 -0.91 3.32
CA GLU A 8 17.36 -2.18 2.91
C GLU A 8 15.84 -2.26 3.18
N ALA A 9 15.28 -1.40 4.04
CA ALA A 9 13.86 -1.42 4.40
C ALA A 9 12.99 -0.64 3.40
N ASN A 10 13.60 0.16 2.52
CA ASN A 10 12.91 0.94 1.51
C ASN A 10 13.14 0.33 0.13
N SER A 11 12.07 0.15 -0.65
CA SER A 11 12.18 -0.27 -2.04
C SER A 11 11.62 0.80 -2.97
N VAL A 12 12.26 0.96 -4.13
CA VAL A 12 11.78 1.86 -5.19
C VAL A 12 11.05 1.03 -6.24
N VAL A 13 9.79 1.37 -6.45
CA VAL A 13 8.98 0.86 -7.57
C VAL A 13 8.93 1.94 -8.63
N ASP A 14 9.56 1.67 -9.76
CA ASP A 14 9.71 2.57 -10.91
C ASP A 14 9.10 1.95 -12.18
N GLY A 15 9.04 2.74 -13.26
CA GLY A 15 8.52 2.29 -14.56
C GLY A 15 7.02 2.47 -14.77
N PHE A 16 6.34 3.23 -13.90
CA PHE A 16 4.96 3.65 -14.14
C PHE A 16 4.87 4.58 -15.35
N GLU A 17 3.83 4.41 -16.16
CA GLU A 17 3.59 5.24 -17.35
C GLU A 17 3.23 6.69 -16.99
N THR A 18 2.54 6.90 -15.86
CA THR A 18 2.15 8.23 -15.37
C THR A 18 2.28 8.35 -13.85
N GLN A 19 2.33 9.59 -13.36
CA GLN A 19 2.37 9.89 -11.92
C GLN A 19 1.08 9.48 -11.20
N GLU A 20 -0.06 9.57 -11.89
CA GLU A 20 -1.36 9.14 -11.38
C GLU A 20 -1.37 7.63 -11.12
N LEU A 21 -0.77 6.83 -12.02
CA LEU A 21 -0.65 5.38 -11.82
C LEU A 21 0.28 5.03 -10.65
N ALA A 22 1.40 5.73 -10.51
CA ALA A 22 2.28 5.57 -9.35
C ALA A 22 1.55 5.90 -8.03
N THR A 23 0.75 6.97 -8.05
CA THR A 23 -0.03 7.41 -6.88
C THR A 23 -1.13 6.43 -6.53
N GLU A 24 -1.86 5.92 -7.53
CA GLU A 24 -2.91 4.92 -7.31
C GLU A 24 -2.32 3.58 -6.84
N TYR A 25 -1.15 3.18 -7.37
CA TYR A 25 -0.40 2.03 -6.85
C TYR A 25 -0.07 2.20 -5.37
N ALA A 26 0.55 3.34 -5.01
CA ALA A 26 0.93 3.64 -3.63
C ALA A 26 -0.30 3.61 -2.71
N ARG A 27 -1.41 4.19 -3.17
CA ARG A 27 -2.67 4.21 -2.45
C ARG A 27 -3.24 2.82 -2.19
N ARG A 28 -3.33 1.98 -3.23
CA ARG A 28 -3.82 0.60 -3.10
C ARG A 28 -2.91 -0.25 -2.21
N ARG A 29 -1.58 -0.07 -2.31
CA ARG A 29 -0.62 -0.83 -1.51
C ARG A 29 -0.73 -0.48 -0.03
N THR A 30 -0.81 0.82 0.30
CA THR A 30 -1.05 1.28 1.67
C THR A 30 -2.39 0.76 2.19
N ARG A 31 -3.46 0.84 1.39
CA ARG A 31 -4.78 0.31 1.80
C ARG A 31 -4.74 -1.20 2.05
N ALA A 32 -4.10 -1.96 1.17
CA ALA A 32 -3.89 -3.40 1.37
C ALA A 32 -3.14 -3.69 2.68
N ALA A 33 -2.10 -2.93 3.00
CA ALA A 33 -1.35 -3.09 4.26
C ALA A 33 -2.22 -2.84 5.51
N VAL A 34 -3.20 -1.92 5.44
CA VAL A 34 -4.18 -1.69 6.51
C VAL A 34 -5.13 -2.89 6.65
N GLU A 35 -5.66 -3.41 5.54
CA GLU A 35 -6.59 -4.56 5.57
C GLU A 35 -5.90 -5.87 6.00
N GLU A 36 -4.62 -6.06 5.66
CA GLU A 36 -3.79 -7.16 6.18
C GLU A 36 -3.69 -7.16 7.71
N GLN A 37 -3.72 -5.98 8.33
CA GLN A 37 -3.82 -5.90 9.79
C GLN A 37 -5.24 -6.23 10.23
N ARG A 38 -6.27 -5.59 9.68
CA ARG A 38 -7.68 -5.83 10.06
C ARG A 38 -8.08 -7.31 10.07
N GLY A 39 -7.52 -8.15 9.21
CA GLY A 39 -7.72 -9.61 9.25
C GLY A 39 -7.39 -10.29 10.59
N LYS A 40 -6.71 -9.59 11.51
CA LYS A 40 -6.23 -10.11 12.80
C LYS A 40 -6.85 -9.41 14.02
N GLN A 41 -7.47 -8.23 13.86
CA GLN A 41 -7.99 -7.39 14.96
C GLN A 41 -9.14 -6.48 14.49
N THR A 42 -10.03 -6.09 15.40
CA THR A 42 -11.18 -5.23 15.11
C THR A 42 -11.08 -3.81 15.70
N ASP A 43 -10.14 -3.56 16.61
CA ASP A 43 -9.96 -2.25 17.25
C ASP A 43 -9.13 -1.31 16.37
N HIS A 44 -9.65 -0.10 16.12
CA HIS A 44 -9.03 0.88 15.22
C HIS A 44 -7.64 1.33 15.69
N ALA A 45 -7.46 1.56 17.00
CA ALA A 45 -6.18 1.98 17.54
C ALA A 45 -5.15 0.84 17.47
N VAL A 46 -5.58 -0.41 17.68
CA VAL A 46 -4.72 -1.58 17.52
C VAL A 46 -4.34 -1.78 16.05
N ILE A 47 -5.28 -1.65 15.11
CA ILE A 47 -4.99 -1.72 13.67
C ILE A 47 -3.95 -0.67 13.29
N LYS A 48 -4.13 0.58 13.72
CA LYS A 48 -3.18 1.66 13.47
C LYS A 48 -1.79 1.36 14.05
N SER A 49 -1.74 0.87 15.29
CA SER A 49 -0.48 0.50 15.94
C SER A 49 0.23 -0.66 15.23
N MET A 50 -0.52 -1.63 14.72
CA MET A 50 0.03 -2.76 13.97
C MET A 50 0.52 -2.31 12.59
N TRP A 51 -0.21 -1.43 11.92
CA TRP A 51 0.23 -0.85 10.65
C TRP A 51 1.50 -0.03 10.83
N MET A 52 1.64 0.78 11.89
CA MET A 52 2.89 1.50 12.17
C MET A 52 4.10 0.58 12.39
N MET A 53 3.87 -0.67 12.84
CA MET A 53 4.94 -1.60 13.17
C MET A 53 5.30 -2.53 11.99
N PHE A 54 4.31 -2.91 11.19
CA PHE A 54 4.44 -3.97 10.18
C PHE A 54 3.87 -3.61 8.80
N GLY A 55 3.16 -2.49 8.70
CA GLY A 55 2.56 -2.04 7.45
C GLY A 55 3.57 -1.37 6.54
N GLU A 56 3.20 -1.25 5.27
CA GLU A 56 3.97 -0.51 4.28
C GLU A 56 3.37 0.89 4.07
N ASP A 57 4.23 1.91 4.20
CA ASP A 57 3.92 3.29 3.85
C ASP A 57 4.49 3.60 2.47
N CYS A 58 3.62 3.92 1.51
CA CYS A 58 4.01 4.20 0.14
C CYS A 58 3.98 5.71 -0.11
N ILE A 59 5.04 6.22 -0.73
CA ILE A 59 5.25 7.66 -0.93
C ILE A 59 5.53 7.92 -2.41
N THR A 60 4.91 8.97 -2.96
CA THR A 60 5.17 9.47 -4.32
C THR A 60 5.31 11.00 -4.29
N SER A 61 5.63 11.63 -5.44
CA SER A 61 5.59 13.09 -5.59
C SER A 61 4.14 13.61 -5.56
N GLY A 62 3.57 13.71 -4.36
CA GLY A 62 2.22 14.22 -4.13
C GLY A 62 1.34 13.34 -3.25
N TYR A 63 1.83 12.18 -2.80
CA TYR A 63 1.09 11.27 -1.94
C TYR A 63 1.97 10.68 -0.84
N ILE A 64 1.41 10.55 0.37
CA ILE A 64 2.02 9.89 1.52
C ILE A 64 0.96 8.98 2.12
N GLY A 65 1.19 7.67 2.07
CA GLY A 65 0.22 6.68 2.52
C GLY A 65 -0.20 6.83 3.97
N GLY A 66 0.76 7.13 4.85
CA GLY A 66 0.51 7.37 6.27
C GLY A 66 -0.55 8.43 6.56
N HIS A 67 -0.79 9.38 5.64
CA HIS A 67 -1.83 10.39 5.79
C HIS A 67 -3.26 9.87 5.56
N GLU A 68 -3.44 8.75 4.84
CA GLU A 68 -4.76 8.14 4.57
C GLU A 68 -5.10 6.95 5.51
N VAL A 69 -4.17 6.54 6.38
CA VAL A 69 -4.35 5.34 7.22
C VAL A 69 -5.61 5.43 8.09
N ASP A 70 -5.83 6.56 8.78
CA ASP A 70 -7.03 6.73 9.61
C ASP A 70 -8.31 6.61 8.78
N TYR A 71 -8.32 7.21 7.57
CA TYR A 71 -9.43 7.10 6.64
C TYR A 71 -9.68 5.64 6.21
N PHE A 72 -8.62 4.87 5.88
CA PHE A 72 -8.78 3.46 5.50
C PHE A 72 -9.23 2.58 6.68
N ILE A 73 -8.79 2.89 7.89
CA ILE A 73 -9.24 2.19 9.10
C ILE A 73 -10.75 2.39 9.29
N ASP A 74 -11.23 3.63 9.15
CA ASP A 74 -12.64 3.99 9.28
C ASP A 74 -13.51 3.58 8.09
N ASN A 75 -12.89 3.34 6.93
CA ASN A 75 -13.57 2.96 5.69
C ASN A 75 -12.98 1.64 5.13
N PRO A 76 -13.32 0.49 5.73
CA PRO A 76 -12.82 -0.81 5.28
C PRO A 76 -13.04 -1.03 3.79
N ALA A 77 -12.05 -1.59 3.10
CA ALA A 77 -12.24 -2.02 1.72
C ALA A 77 -13.26 -3.17 1.68
N PRO A 78 -14.35 -3.07 0.90
CA PRO A 78 -15.27 -4.18 0.70
C PRO A 78 -14.64 -5.16 -0.31
N VAL A 79 -13.60 -5.89 0.10
CA VAL A 79 -12.74 -6.69 -0.78
C VAL A 79 -13.48 -7.74 -1.61
N ASP A 80 -14.65 -8.20 -1.14
CA ASP A 80 -15.51 -9.13 -1.88
C ASP A 80 -16.23 -8.46 -3.07
N SER A 81 -16.57 -7.17 -2.97
CA SER A 81 -17.29 -6.44 -4.02
C SER A 81 -16.42 -5.45 -4.79
N HIS A 82 -15.29 -5.02 -4.22
CA HIS A 82 -14.35 -4.07 -4.80
C HIS A 82 -12.89 -4.49 -4.55
N PRO A 83 -12.46 -5.65 -5.08
CA PRO A 83 -11.08 -6.14 -4.91
C PRO A 83 -10.03 -5.19 -5.50
N GLU A 84 -10.41 -4.37 -6.48
CA GLU A 84 -9.52 -3.40 -7.12
C GLU A 84 -8.99 -2.32 -6.16
N LEU A 85 -9.66 -2.07 -5.03
CA LEU A 85 -9.25 -1.07 -4.06
C LEU A 85 -7.98 -1.45 -3.28
N THR A 86 -7.64 -2.73 -3.28
CA THR A 86 -6.43 -3.28 -2.65
C THR A 86 -5.51 -3.99 -3.64
N ASP A 87 -5.95 -4.22 -4.88
CA ASP A 87 -5.14 -4.84 -5.93
C ASP A 87 -4.13 -3.84 -6.52
N TRP A 88 -3.06 -3.61 -5.76
CA TRP A 88 -1.91 -2.83 -6.18
C TRP A 88 -1.07 -3.58 -7.23
N MET A 89 -1.06 -4.92 -7.19
CA MET A 89 -0.28 -5.73 -8.14
C MET A 89 -0.81 -5.63 -9.56
N ALA A 90 -2.08 -5.31 -9.79
CA ALA A 90 -2.62 -5.00 -11.12
C ALA A 90 -1.97 -3.76 -11.76
N LEU A 91 -1.42 -2.86 -10.94
CA LEU A 91 -0.76 -1.64 -11.38
C LEU A 91 0.77 -1.75 -11.40
N ASP A 92 1.33 -2.86 -10.95
CA ASP A 92 2.79 -3.07 -10.91
C ASP A 92 3.38 -3.04 -12.33
N PRO A 93 4.26 -2.07 -12.65
CA PRO A 93 4.85 -1.92 -13.97
C PRO A 93 5.77 -3.09 -14.35
N LYS A 94 6.38 -3.78 -13.38
CA LYS A 94 7.26 -4.94 -13.61
C LYS A 94 6.44 -6.20 -13.90
N ARG A 95 5.22 -6.30 -13.37
CA ARG A 95 4.29 -7.39 -13.69
C ARG A 95 3.91 -7.43 -15.17
N LYS A 96 3.80 -6.26 -15.82
CA LYS A 96 3.52 -6.17 -17.27
C LYS A 96 4.68 -6.66 -18.14
N GLN A 97 5.91 -6.68 -17.63
CA GLN A 97 7.10 -7.08 -18.40
C GLN A 97 7.28 -8.60 -18.47
N ILE A 98 6.78 -9.35 -17.49
CA ILE A 98 6.94 -10.83 -17.43
C ILE A 98 6.12 -11.55 -18.52
N TRP A 99 5.06 -10.91 -19.05
CA TRP A 99 4.20 -11.48 -20.10
C TRP A 99 4.61 -11.12 -21.53
N ASN A 100 5.74 -10.42 -21.71
CA ASN A 100 6.27 -10.02 -23.03
C ASN A 100 7.53 -10.80 -23.43
N LEU A 101 7.76 -11.98 -22.86
CA LEU A 101 8.80 -12.91 -23.31
C LEU A 101 8.18 -13.92 -24.29
N ASP A 102 8.06 -13.49 -25.54
CA ASP A 102 7.92 -14.38 -26.71
C ASP A 102 9.28 -14.94 -27.13
#